data_AF-A0A970B7R1-F1
#
_entry.id   AF-A0A970B7R1-F1
#
_cell.length_a   1.000
_cell.length_b   1.000
_cell.length_c   1.000
_cell.angle_alpha   90.00
_cell.angle_beta   90.00
_cell.angle_gamma   90.00
#
_symmetry.space_group_name_H-M   'P 1'
#
loop_
_entity.id
_entity.type
_entity.pdbx_description
1 polymer ?
#
loop_
_entity_poly.entity_id
_entity_poly.type
_entity_poly.pdbx_seq_one_letter_code
_entity_poly.pdbx_strand_id
1 'polypeptide(L)'
;MGTRIVFVHGWSVTNTDTYGALPRWLAQQGAAVEDVYLGRYISFVDTVTLDDIARAFQQALTDTLGPGPLADFACITHSTGGPVVRLWMQLYHGHEPAECPLKQLIMLAPANHGSALAQLGKGPIGRLKSMADGVQPGTGVLDWLELGSDASWRLNVAWMTIDWAAAGIYPFVLTGQSIDRKFYDHLNSYTGEAGSDGVVRVAAANLNYGVLHLHQDGETITGAAPQRTSRTAFGVLPGRSHSGDAMGIIRSVTLDNAATHPTVIWAQRCLQVRNGDEYATLCDALDTLTKSTQKDEAKQTEQKFFGTKTYKTSRYSMLVFRFIDDRGNVLTDYDLLITGGPHYSPDDLPPGFFVDRQRNRKSPGQLTYYVDHDVLRLGLNRHEGGGRVGFQVRARPEPGPQALVYYQPIEFRSDEGAVADIVRANETLMVEIRLRRQVDSAVFRVDADLTPGRFGARPIGTPVG
;
A
#
# COMPACT_ATOMS: atom_id res chain seq x y z
N MET A 1 27.53 -2.85 -22.09
CA MET A 1 26.64 -1.91 -22.78
C MET A 1 26.04 -0.96 -21.74
N GLY A 2 25.67 0.26 -22.14
CA GLY A 2 25.01 1.19 -21.22
C GLY A 2 23.61 0.69 -20.84
N THR A 3 23.02 1.26 -19.80
CA THR A 3 21.69 0.87 -19.32
C THR A 3 20.63 1.66 -20.09
N ARG A 4 19.62 1.00 -20.69
CA ARG A 4 18.41 1.68 -21.18
C ARG A 4 17.49 2.00 -20.01
N ILE A 5 16.98 3.22 -19.92
CA ILE A 5 16.13 3.66 -18.82
C ILE A 5 14.75 4.09 -19.35
N VAL A 6 13.70 3.49 -18.82
CA VAL A 6 12.30 3.85 -19.13
C VAL A 6 11.68 4.55 -17.92
N PHE A 7 11.23 5.80 -18.12
CA PHE A 7 10.49 6.55 -17.11
C PHE A 7 8.99 6.27 -17.20
N VAL A 8 8.31 6.11 -16.06
CA VAL A 8 6.86 5.93 -15.99
C VAL A 8 6.25 6.84 -14.93
N HIS A 9 5.35 7.74 -15.32
CA HIS A 9 4.77 8.75 -14.44
C HIS A 9 3.61 8.20 -13.59
N GLY A 10 3.08 9.03 -12.69
CA GLY A 10 1.91 8.71 -11.86
C GLY A 10 0.56 9.14 -12.46
N TRP A 11 -0.51 8.94 -11.71
CA TRP A 11 -1.83 9.50 -12.04
C TRP A 11 -1.81 11.04 -12.09
N SER A 12 -2.71 11.64 -12.88
CA SER A 12 -2.89 13.08 -13.05
C SER A 12 -1.81 13.81 -13.86
N VAL A 13 -1.04 13.10 -14.67
CA VAL A 13 -0.03 13.69 -15.55
C VAL A 13 -0.56 13.83 -16.97
N THR A 14 -0.47 15.05 -17.50
CA THR A 14 -0.81 15.39 -18.90
C THR A 14 0.39 15.86 -19.71
N ASN A 15 1.54 16.08 -19.05
CA ASN A 15 2.79 16.52 -19.66
C ASN A 15 4.00 15.85 -18.99
N THR A 16 4.92 15.32 -19.79
CA THR A 16 6.16 14.65 -19.37
C THR A 16 7.15 15.57 -18.65
N ASP A 17 6.94 16.88 -18.66
CA ASP A 17 7.71 17.84 -17.85
C ASP A 17 7.66 17.50 -16.35
N THR A 18 6.68 16.71 -15.90
CA THR A 18 6.60 16.16 -14.54
C THR A 18 7.88 15.44 -14.09
N TYR A 19 8.66 14.89 -15.04
CA TYR A 19 9.91 14.21 -14.75
C TYR A 19 11.06 15.16 -14.32
N GLY A 20 10.84 16.48 -14.36
CA GLY A 20 11.86 17.47 -13.99
C GLY A 20 13.11 17.35 -14.88
N ALA A 21 14.27 17.70 -14.32
CA ALA A 21 15.55 17.55 -15.03
C ALA A 21 16.17 16.14 -14.89
N LEU A 22 15.58 15.23 -14.11
CA LEU A 22 16.16 13.93 -13.80
C LEU A 22 16.49 13.09 -15.05
N PRO A 23 15.59 12.91 -16.05
CA PRO A 23 15.93 12.16 -17.26
C PRO A 23 17.09 12.77 -18.04
N ARG A 24 17.09 14.11 -18.19
CA ARG A 24 18.15 14.82 -18.92
C ARG A 24 19.49 14.70 -18.20
N TRP A 25 19.49 14.81 -16.88
CA TRP A 25 20.69 14.63 -16.06
C TRP A 25 21.26 13.21 -16.21
N LEU A 26 20.42 12.17 -16.17
CA LEU A 26 20.86 10.78 -16.34
C LEU A 26 21.42 10.52 -17.75
N ALA A 27 20.79 11.07 -18.79
CA ALA A 27 21.29 10.97 -20.17
C ALA A 27 22.69 11.62 -20.33
N GLN A 28 23.02 12.64 -19.52
CA GLN A 28 24.34 13.29 -19.54
C GLN A 28 25.44 12.48 -18.82
N GLN A 29 25.11 11.37 -18.14
CA GLN A 29 26.10 10.56 -17.40
C GLN A 29 26.94 9.62 -18.30
N GLY A 30 26.78 9.70 -19.63
CA GLY A 30 27.63 9.00 -20.60
C GLY A 30 27.46 7.48 -20.60
N ALA A 31 28.55 6.73 -20.78
CA ALA A 31 28.57 5.29 -21.10
C ALA A 31 27.82 4.35 -20.12
N ALA A 32 27.41 4.82 -18.94
CA ALA A 32 26.60 4.07 -17.99
C ALA A 32 25.11 4.00 -18.38
N VAL A 33 24.61 4.97 -19.15
CA VAL A 33 23.23 5.08 -19.63
C VAL A 33 23.26 5.16 -21.16
N GLU A 34 22.66 4.18 -21.83
CA GLU A 34 22.65 4.13 -23.29
C GLU A 34 21.56 5.06 -23.84
N ASP A 35 20.33 4.87 -23.38
CA ASP A 35 19.15 5.62 -23.83
C ASP A 35 18.22 5.91 -22.65
N VAL A 36 17.48 7.01 -22.77
CA VAL A 36 16.44 7.39 -21.81
C VAL A 36 15.12 7.63 -22.54
N TYR A 37 14.08 6.90 -22.16
CA TYR A 37 12.75 6.97 -22.74
C TYR A 37 11.75 7.52 -21.72
N LEU A 38 10.87 8.42 -22.18
CA LEU A 38 9.80 8.99 -21.36
C LEU A 38 8.48 8.30 -21.68
N GLY A 39 8.03 7.42 -20.80
CA GLY A 39 6.72 6.81 -20.88
C GLY A 39 5.61 7.82 -20.62
N ARG A 40 4.47 7.61 -21.27
CA ARG A 40 3.24 8.37 -21.07
C ARG A 40 2.03 7.45 -21.15
N TYR A 41 1.06 7.64 -20.27
CA TYR A 41 -0.22 6.95 -20.34
C TYR A 41 -1.36 7.86 -19.92
N ILE A 42 -2.57 7.55 -20.38
CA ILE A 42 -3.77 8.32 -20.09
C ILE A 42 -4.36 7.83 -18.77
N SER A 43 -4.54 8.72 -17.80
CA SER A 43 -5.10 8.39 -16.48
C SER A 43 -6.37 9.14 -16.12
N PHE A 44 -6.81 10.10 -16.95
CA PHE A 44 -8.00 10.95 -16.73
C PHE A 44 -9.19 10.51 -17.60
N VAL A 45 -9.35 9.20 -17.74
CA VAL A 45 -10.49 8.58 -18.43
C VAL A 45 -11.04 7.51 -17.50
N ASP A 46 -12.31 7.61 -17.13
CA ASP A 46 -12.93 6.80 -16.08
C ASP A 46 -12.94 5.31 -16.43
N THR A 47 -12.98 4.98 -17.72
CA THR A 47 -12.96 3.59 -18.22
C THR A 47 -11.57 2.97 -18.23
N VAL A 48 -10.50 3.77 -18.12
CA VAL A 48 -9.13 3.26 -18.11
C VAL A 48 -8.79 2.75 -16.72
N THR A 49 -8.34 1.49 -16.63
CA THR A 49 -7.91 0.84 -15.40
C THR A 49 -6.39 0.68 -15.34
N LEU A 50 -5.87 0.31 -14.17
CA LEU A 50 -4.45 -0.01 -14.03
C LEU A 50 -4.03 -1.21 -14.88
N ASP A 51 -4.92 -2.20 -15.07
CA ASP A 51 -4.68 -3.38 -15.91
C ASP A 51 -4.53 -2.99 -17.39
N ASP A 52 -5.41 -2.12 -17.88
CA ASP A 52 -5.32 -1.60 -19.26
C ASP A 52 -3.99 -0.88 -19.49
N ILE A 53 -3.56 -0.05 -18.53
CA ILE A 53 -2.29 0.67 -18.61
C ILE A 53 -1.11 -0.30 -18.59
N ALA A 54 -1.13 -1.33 -17.75
CA ALA A 54 -0.06 -2.33 -17.68
C ALA A 54 0.07 -3.14 -18.97
N ARG A 55 -1.05 -3.49 -19.64
CA ARG A 55 -1.03 -4.14 -20.96
C ARG A 55 -0.55 -3.19 -22.06
N ALA A 56 -1.00 -1.94 -22.04
CA ALA A 56 -0.55 -0.92 -22.98
C ALA A 56 0.96 -0.63 -22.83
N PHE A 57 1.51 -0.76 -21.61
CA PHE A 57 2.94 -0.62 -21.36
C PHE A 57 3.76 -1.69 -22.10
N GLN A 58 3.31 -2.96 -22.14
CA GLN A 58 3.96 -3.99 -22.94
C GLN A 58 4.02 -3.62 -24.43
N GLN A 59 2.91 -3.13 -24.98
CA GLN A 59 2.86 -2.71 -26.38
C GLN A 59 3.81 -1.53 -26.61
N ALA A 60 3.81 -0.52 -25.74
CA ALA A 60 4.68 0.65 -25.86
C ALA A 60 6.17 0.29 -25.79
N LEU A 61 6.56 -0.68 -24.94
CA LEU A 61 7.93 -1.20 -24.89
C LEU A 61 8.31 -1.87 -26.21
N THR A 62 7.42 -2.70 -26.77
CA THR A 62 7.64 -3.39 -28.05
C THR A 62 7.79 -2.40 -29.20
N ASP A 63 6.93 -1.37 -29.26
CA ASP A 63 6.96 -0.35 -30.31
C ASP A 63 8.24 0.50 -30.25
N THR A 64 8.77 0.74 -29.05
CA THR A 64 9.90 1.65 -28.82
C THR A 64 11.26 0.95 -28.84
N LEU A 65 11.36 -0.23 -28.22
CA LEU A 65 12.60 -1.00 -28.08
C LEU A 65 12.78 -2.06 -29.17
N GLY A 66 11.76 -2.25 -30.01
CA GLY A 66 11.78 -3.12 -31.18
C GLY A 66 11.02 -4.45 -30.98
N PRO A 67 10.64 -5.11 -32.10
CA PRO A 67 9.96 -6.39 -32.06
C PRO A 67 10.93 -7.52 -31.68
N GLY A 68 10.50 -8.42 -30.78
CA GLY A 68 11.29 -9.57 -30.31
C GLY A 68 11.44 -9.58 -28.78
N PRO A 69 12.29 -10.46 -28.23
CA PRO A 69 12.64 -10.41 -26.81
C PRO A 69 13.22 -9.05 -26.46
N LEU A 70 12.60 -8.34 -25.52
CA LEU A 70 13.06 -7.04 -25.09
C LEU A 70 14.47 -7.17 -24.50
N ALA A 71 15.38 -6.28 -24.90
CA ALA A 71 16.69 -6.18 -24.27
C ALA A 71 16.56 -5.69 -22.82
N ASP A 72 17.56 -6.01 -21.99
CA ASP A 72 17.59 -5.60 -20.60
C ASP A 72 17.47 -4.07 -20.43
N PHE A 73 16.63 -3.64 -19.50
CA PHE A 73 16.43 -2.23 -19.18
C PHE A 73 16.17 -1.99 -17.69
N ALA A 74 16.32 -0.73 -17.27
CA ALA A 74 15.91 -0.23 -15.97
C ALA A 74 14.66 0.64 -16.11
N CYS A 75 13.82 0.65 -15.08
CA CYS A 75 12.64 1.50 -15.03
C CYS A 75 12.72 2.46 -13.83
N ILE A 76 12.44 3.74 -14.06
CA ILE A 76 12.28 4.75 -13.01
C ILE A 76 10.83 5.21 -13.01
N THR A 77 10.09 4.87 -11.96
CA THR A 77 8.66 5.16 -11.88
C THR A 77 8.36 6.24 -10.85
N HIS A 78 7.26 6.97 -11.00
CA HIS A 78 6.71 7.86 -9.97
C HIS A 78 5.31 7.44 -9.55
N SER A 79 5.01 7.50 -8.26
CA SER A 79 3.63 7.37 -7.76
C SER A 79 2.91 6.13 -8.30
N THR A 80 1.78 6.28 -9.00
CA THR A 80 1.03 5.18 -9.63
C THR A 80 1.83 4.37 -10.67
N GLY A 81 2.89 4.95 -11.25
CA GLY A 81 3.76 4.25 -12.19
C GLY A 81 4.43 3.02 -11.59
N GLY A 82 4.71 3.02 -10.28
CA GLY A 82 5.25 1.85 -9.58
C GLY A 82 4.31 0.65 -9.66
N PRO A 83 3.06 0.77 -9.16
CA PRO A 83 2.01 -0.22 -9.35
C PRO A 83 1.77 -0.65 -10.81
N VAL A 84 1.80 0.27 -11.78
CA VAL A 84 1.66 -0.07 -13.21
C VAL A 84 2.73 -1.07 -13.63
N VAL A 85 4.00 -0.77 -13.35
CA VAL A 85 5.12 -1.62 -13.77
C VAL A 85 5.14 -2.93 -13.00
N ARG A 86 4.80 -2.92 -11.70
CA ARG A 86 4.63 -4.16 -10.91
C ARG A 86 3.54 -5.05 -11.49
N LEU A 87 2.40 -4.48 -11.88
CA LEU A 87 1.31 -5.23 -12.49
C LEU A 87 1.71 -5.80 -13.85
N TRP A 88 2.41 -5.02 -14.68
CA TRP A 88 2.98 -5.51 -15.94
C TRP A 88 3.95 -6.68 -15.71
N MET A 89 4.87 -6.57 -14.75
CA MET A 89 5.77 -7.67 -14.38
C MET A 89 4.99 -8.92 -13.97
N GLN A 90 3.95 -8.77 -13.16
CA GLN A 90 3.13 -9.91 -12.74
C GLN A 90 2.36 -10.54 -13.92
N LEU A 91 1.80 -9.73 -14.82
CA LEU A 91 1.01 -10.19 -15.96
C LEU A 91 1.84 -10.94 -17.01
N TYR A 92 3.07 -10.49 -17.27
CA TYR A 92 3.89 -11.01 -18.37
C TYR A 92 5.05 -11.89 -17.90
N HIS A 93 5.50 -11.74 -16.65
CA HIS A 93 6.70 -12.41 -16.13
C HIS A 93 6.49 -13.07 -14.76
N GLY A 94 5.26 -13.06 -14.21
CA GLY A 94 4.98 -13.67 -12.91
C GLY A 94 5.17 -15.19 -12.88
N HIS A 95 5.03 -15.87 -14.02
CA HIS A 95 5.26 -17.31 -14.15
C HIS A 95 6.74 -17.66 -14.37
N GLU A 96 7.46 -16.82 -15.13
CA GLU A 96 8.87 -17.02 -15.44
C GLU A 96 9.67 -15.72 -15.16
N PRO A 97 9.89 -15.38 -13.87
CA PRO A 97 10.52 -14.12 -13.50
C PRO A 97 11.93 -13.94 -14.07
N ALA A 98 12.68 -15.02 -14.24
CA ALA A 98 14.04 -14.99 -14.80
C ALA A 98 14.09 -14.46 -16.25
N GLU A 99 12.98 -14.55 -17.01
CA GLU A 99 12.88 -14.03 -18.37
C GLU A 99 12.50 -12.54 -18.42
N CYS A 100 12.27 -11.89 -17.27
CA CYS A 100 11.91 -10.47 -17.26
C CYS A 100 13.08 -9.61 -17.78
N PRO A 101 12.84 -8.74 -18.78
CA PRO A 101 13.85 -7.82 -19.31
C PRO A 101 14.15 -6.65 -18.37
N LEU A 102 13.26 -6.37 -17.40
CA LEU A 102 13.49 -5.32 -16.42
C LEU A 102 14.47 -5.81 -15.35
N LYS A 103 15.62 -5.13 -15.17
CA LYS A 103 16.64 -5.51 -14.16
C LYS A 103 16.66 -4.62 -12.92
N GLN A 104 16.37 -3.32 -13.05
CA GLN A 104 16.24 -2.40 -11.92
C GLN A 104 14.89 -1.69 -11.97
N LEU A 105 14.06 -1.85 -10.93
CA LEU A 105 12.79 -1.13 -10.78
C LEU A 105 12.94 -0.08 -9.69
N ILE A 106 13.19 1.18 -10.06
CA ILE A 106 13.37 2.28 -9.12
C ILE A 106 12.07 3.05 -8.99
N MET A 107 11.39 2.85 -7.88
CA MET A 107 10.11 3.50 -7.60
C MET A 107 10.29 4.71 -6.71
N LEU A 108 9.94 5.89 -7.24
CA LEU A 108 9.97 7.16 -6.54
C LEU A 108 8.56 7.48 -6.01
N ALA A 109 8.41 7.46 -4.68
CA ALA A 109 7.15 7.66 -3.96
C ALA A 109 5.97 6.81 -4.48
N PRO A 110 6.13 5.48 -4.67
CA PRO A 110 5.09 4.65 -5.28
C PRO A 110 3.86 4.49 -4.38
N ALA A 111 2.67 4.43 -4.96
CA ALA A 111 1.44 4.12 -4.23
C ALA A 111 1.18 2.60 -4.14
N ASN A 112 2.14 1.82 -3.64
CA ASN A 112 2.12 0.34 -3.69
C ASN A 112 0.93 -0.32 -2.98
N HIS A 113 0.46 0.30 -1.90
CA HIS A 113 -0.73 -0.11 -1.16
C HIS A 113 -1.86 0.95 -1.25
N GLY A 114 -1.79 1.83 -2.26
CA GLY A 114 -2.75 2.92 -2.47
C GLY A 114 -2.39 4.23 -1.76
N SER A 115 -3.34 5.16 -1.73
CA SER A 115 -3.24 6.48 -1.11
C SER A 115 -4.59 6.89 -0.51
N ALA A 116 -4.55 7.55 0.65
CA ALA A 116 -5.74 8.09 1.31
C ALA A 116 -6.46 9.15 0.45
N LEU A 117 -5.71 9.89 -0.38
CA LEU A 117 -6.25 10.97 -1.22
C LEU A 117 -7.11 10.45 -2.39
N ALA A 118 -7.04 9.15 -2.73
CA ALA A 118 -7.83 8.59 -3.83
C ALA A 118 -9.35 8.72 -3.62
N GLN A 119 -9.83 8.72 -2.36
CA GLN A 119 -11.24 8.97 -2.07
C GLN A 119 -11.67 10.42 -2.29
N LEU A 120 -10.74 11.38 -2.20
CA LEU A 120 -11.01 12.81 -2.39
C LEU A 120 -11.19 13.14 -3.88
N GLY A 121 -10.37 12.53 -4.75
CA GLY A 121 -10.56 12.63 -6.21
C GLY A 121 -11.93 12.13 -6.68
N LYS A 122 -12.59 11.28 -5.88
CA LYS A 122 -13.94 10.74 -6.15
C LYS A 122 -15.06 11.53 -5.48
N GLY A 123 -14.76 12.44 -4.55
CA GLY A 123 -15.75 13.19 -3.79
C GLY A 123 -16.51 14.22 -4.64
N PRO A 124 -17.67 14.73 -4.17
CA PRO A 124 -18.49 15.70 -4.92
C PRO A 124 -17.70 16.93 -5.40
N ILE A 125 -16.79 17.45 -4.57
CA ILE A 125 -15.94 18.62 -4.90
C ILE A 125 -14.91 18.28 -5.98
N GLY A 126 -14.27 17.10 -5.90
CA GLY A 126 -13.32 16.62 -6.91
C GLY A 126 -14.01 16.47 -8.27
N ARG A 127 -15.20 15.86 -8.28
CA ARG A 127 -16.03 15.73 -9.48
C ARG A 127 -16.45 17.09 -10.06
N LEU A 128 -16.82 18.05 -9.21
CA LEU A 128 -17.24 19.38 -9.66
C LEU A 128 -16.08 20.14 -10.32
N LYS A 129 -14.86 20.04 -9.77
CA LYS A 129 -13.65 20.62 -10.36
C LYS A 129 -13.32 19.97 -11.70
N SER A 130 -13.34 18.64 -11.77
CA SER A 130 -13.16 17.87 -13.00
C SER A 130 -14.20 18.24 -14.07
N MET A 131 -15.47 18.39 -13.70
CA MET A 131 -16.53 18.86 -14.60
C MET A 131 -16.32 20.30 -15.10
N ALA A 132 -15.87 21.21 -14.23
CA ALA A 132 -15.58 22.60 -14.60
C ALA A 132 -14.38 22.70 -15.56
N ASP A 133 -13.39 21.83 -15.40
CA ASP A 133 -12.21 21.75 -16.27
C ASP A 133 -12.46 20.89 -17.54
N GLY A 134 -13.64 20.27 -17.67
CA GLY A 134 -14.03 19.45 -18.83
C GLY A 134 -13.32 18.09 -18.93
N VAL A 135 -12.76 17.57 -17.83
CA VAL A 135 -11.94 16.34 -17.80
C VAL A 135 -12.53 15.33 -16.82
N GLN A 136 -12.47 14.03 -17.14
CA GLN A 136 -12.90 12.97 -16.20
C GLN A 136 -11.86 12.76 -15.08
N PRO A 137 -12.27 12.38 -13.86
CA PRO A 137 -11.33 12.17 -12.75
C PRO A 137 -10.45 10.92 -12.93
N GLY A 138 -10.77 9.99 -13.84
CA GLY A 138 -9.98 8.77 -14.00
C GLY A 138 -10.30 7.73 -12.93
N THR A 139 -11.60 7.53 -12.70
CA THR A 139 -12.15 6.70 -11.62
C THR A 139 -11.60 5.28 -11.62
N GLY A 140 -11.35 4.65 -12.78
CA GLY A 140 -10.78 3.30 -12.85
C GLY A 140 -9.39 3.19 -12.20
N VAL A 141 -8.52 4.18 -12.39
CA VAL A 141 -7.21 4.23 -11.72
C VAL A 141 -7.36 4.60 -10.23
N LEU A 142 -8.25 5.54 -9.90
CA LEU A 142 -8.51 5.92 -8.51
C LEU A 142 -9.18 4.79 -7.69
N ASP A 143 -9.95 3.90 -8.32
CA ASP A 143 -10.51 2.69 -7.71
C ASP A 143 -9.41 1.71 -7.30
N TRP A 144 -8.34 1.61 -8.10
CA TRP A 144 -7.15 0.86 -7.72
C TRP A 144 -6.37 1.54 -6.59
N LEU A 145 -6.15 2.86 -6.67
CA LEU A 145 -5.36 3.62 -5.71
C LEU A 145 -6.02 3.80 -4.34
N GLU A 146 -7.31 3.54 -4.23
CA GLU A 146 -7.99 3.62 -2.94
C GLU A 146 -7.44 2.56 -1.98
N LEU A 147 -7.08 2.99 -0.75
CA LEU A 147 -6.60 2.07 0.29
C LEU A 147 -7.58 0.90 0.47
N GLY A 148 -7.04 -0.32 0.59
CA GLY A 148 -7.83 -1.54 0.66
C GLY A 148 -8.61 -1.86 -0.62
N SER A 149 -8.11 -1.47 -1.80
CA SER A 149 -8.71 -1.95 -3.06
C SER A 149 -8.38 -3.44 -3.26
N ASP A 150 -9.36 -4.21 -3.73
CA ASP A 150 -9.17 -5.64 -4.01
C ASP A 150 -8.10 -5.89 -5.09
N ALA A 151 -7.97 -4.98 -6.06
CA ALA A 151 -6.93 -5.07 -7.09
C ALA A 151 -5.52 -4.81 -6.52
N SER A 152 -5.36 -3.84 -5.61
CA SER A 152 -4.08 -3.64 -4.91
C SER A 152 -3.77 -4.81 -3.98
N TRP A 153 -4.77 -5.36 -3.28
CA TRP A 153 -4.61 -6.56 -2.47
C TRP A 153 -4.07 -7.73 -3.31
N ARG A 154 -4.73 -8.04 -4.43
CA ARG A 154 -4.34 -9.13 -5.34
C ARG A 154 -2.92 -8.96 -5.86
N LEU A 155 -2.54 -7.75 -6.29
CA LEU A 155 -1.17 -7.49 -6.78
C LEU A 155 -0.13 -7.71 -5.68
N ASN A 156 -0.39 -7.25 -4.46
CA ASN A 156 0.55 -7.44 -3.34
C ASN A 156 0.65 -8.93 -2.93
N VAL A 157 -0.46 -9.65 -2.80
CA VAL A 157 -0.40 -11.10 -2.51
C VAL A 157 0.36 -11.86 -3.61
N ALA A 158 0.11 -11.57 -4.88
CA ALA A 158 0.84 -12.20 -5.99
C ALA A 158 2.33 -11.84 -5.97
N TRP A 159 2.67 -10.57 -5.76
CA TRP A 159 4.05 -10.09 -5.70
C TRP A 159 4.88 -10.79 -4.61
N MET A 160 4.28 -11.06 -3.44
CA MET A 160 4.94 -11.72 -2.31
C MET A 160 5.35 -13.18 -2.61
N THR A 161 4.75 -13.83 -3.62
CA THR A 161 5.07 -15.22 -3.97
C THR A 161 6.39 -15.39 -4.71
N ILE A 162 7.02 -14.29 -5.15
CA ILE A 162 8.23 -14.30 -5.98
C ILE A 162 9.34 -13.55 -5.25
N ASP A 163 10.51 -14.18 -5.13
CA ASP A 163 11.74 -13.49 -4.78
C ASP A 163 12.36 -12.86 -6.03
N TRP A 164 11.98 -11.61 -6.29
CA TRP A 164 12.42 -10.87 -7.48
C TRP A 164 13.94 -10.68 -7.52
N ALA A 165 14.58 -10.46 -6.37
CA ALA A 165 16.03 -10.29 -6.29
C ALA A 165 16.76 -11.59 -6.65
N ALA A 166 16.26 -12.75 -6.17
CA ALA A 166 16.77 -14.05 -6.57
C ALA A 166 16.55 -14.35 -8.06
N ALA A 167 15.51 -13.78 -8.67
CA ALA A 167 15.27 -13.82 -10.12
C ALA A 167 16.14 -12.83 -10.93
N GLY A 168 17.06 -12.10 -10.29
CA GLY A 168 17.94 -11.13 -10.94
C GLY A 168 17.30 -9.77 -11.23
N ILE A 169 16.21 -9.45 -10.54
CA ILE A 169 15.44 -8.20 -10.70
C ILE A 169 15.45 -7.46 -9.36
N TYR A 170 15.94 -6.22 -9.37
CA TYR A 170 16.17 -5.46 -8.14
C TYR A 170 15.14 -4.33 -8.01
N PRO A 171 14.09 -4.49 -7.17
CA PRO A 171 13.16 -3.40 -6.87
C PRO A 171 13.72 -2.45 -5.81
N PHE A 172 13.50 -1.16 -5.96
CA PHE A 172 13.91 -0.11 -5.03
C PHE A 172 12.74 0.82 -4.76
N VAL A 173 12.45 1.10 -3.50
CA VAL A 173 11.45 2.09 -3.10
C VAL A 173 12.15 3.26 -2.44
N LEU A 174 12.09 4.43 -3.07
CA LEU A 174 12.59 5.68 -2.52
C LEU A 174 11.41 6.62 -2.32
N THR A 175 11.13 7.02 -1.09
CA THR A 175 10.00 7.92 -0.77
C THR A 175 10.48 9.12 0.03
N GLY A 176 9.67 10.16 0.12
CA GLY A 176 9.85 11.23 1.10
C GLY A 176 9.00 11.00 2.35
N GLN A 177 9.20 11.85 3.36
CA GLN A 177 8.23 12.05 4.45
C GLN A 177 8.05 13.52 4.83
N SER A 178 8.65 14.42 4.06
CA SER A 178 8.50 15.84 4.24
C SER A 178 7.27 16.33 3.48
N ILE A 179 6.56 17.29 4.06
CA ILE A 179 5.33 17.83 3.49
C ILE A 179 5.56 19.30 3.14
N ASP A 180 5.30 19.66 1.88
CA ASP A 180 5.23 21.06 1.46
C ASP A 180 3.91 21.67 1.93
N ARG A 181 3.88 22.11 3.19
CA ARG A 181 2.66 22.64 3.82
C ARG A 181 2.18 23.92 3.15
N LYS A 182 3.04 24.70 2.48
CA LYS A 182 2.58 25.90 1.75
C LYS A 182 1.79 25.54 0.49
N PHE A 183 2.21 24.48 -0.22
CA PHE A 183 1.48 23.96 -1.37
C PHE A 183 0.17 23.26 -0.97
N TYR A 184 0.17 22.55 0.17
CA TYR A 184 -0.94 21.68 0.59
C TYR A 184 -1.95 22.32 1.56
N ASP A 185 -1.57 23.31 2.38
CA ASP A 185 -2.47 24.00 3.32
C ASP A 185 -3.66 24.69 2.59
N HIS A 186 -3.51 24.97 1.28
CA HIS A 186 -4.57 25.56 0.44
C HIS A 186 -5.49 24.55 -0.25
N LEU A 187 -5.20 23.24 -0.16
CA LEU A 187 -5.89 22.21 -0.96
C LEU A 187 -6.73 21.23 -0.12
N ASN A 188 -6.28 20.75 1.07
CA ASN A 188 -7.08 19.84 1.89
C ASN A 188 -6.52 19.56 3.32
N SER A 189 -7.36 19.11 4.25
CA SER A 189 -6.92 18.58 5.57
C SER A 189 -6.32 17.18 5.52
N TYR A 190 -6.58 16.42 4.45
CA TYR A 190 -5.96 15.10 4.21
C TYR A 190 -4.56 15.19 3.57
N THR A 191 -4.20 16.36 3.02
CA THR A 191 -2.83 16.60 2.54
C THR A 191 -1.97 17.02 3.73
N GLY A 192 -0.86 16.32 3.95
CA GLY A 192 0.04 16.61 5.07
C GLY A 192 -0.16 15.76 6.33
N GLU A 193 -0.68 14.55 6.16
CA GLU A 193 -0.67 13.50 7.18
C GLU A 193 0.78 13.15 7.57
N ALA A 194 1.07 13.08 8.87
CA ALA A 194 2.41 12.76 9.35
C ALA A 194 2.83 11.33 8.94
N GLY A 195 4.12 11.16 8.60
CA GLY A 195 4.62 9.90 8.05
C GLY A 195 4.18 9.63 6.62
N SER A 196 3.85 10.69 5.86
CA SER A 196 3.60 10.66 4.42
C SER A 196 4.47 11.71 3.73
N ASP A 197 4.61 11.59 2.40
CA ASP A 197 5.22 12.62 1.56
C ASP A 197 4.22 13.74 1.15
N GLY A 198 3.06 13.78 1.80
CA GLY A 198 1.93 14.66 1.47
C GLY A 198 0.82 13.99 0.65
N VAL A 199 1.09 12.83 0.02
CA VAL A 199 0.12 12.09 -0.81
C VAL A 199 0.08 10.60 -0.46
N VAL A 200 1.25 9.97 -0.36
CA VAL A 200 1.41 8.54 -0.08
C VAL A 200 2.06 8.38 1.30
N ARG A 201 1.43 7.57 2.16
CA ARG A 201 2.00 7.18 3.44
C ARG A 201 3.29 6.41 3.20
N VAL A 202 4.32 6.65 4.01
CA VAL A 202 5.58 5.91 3.95
C VAL A 202 5.33 4.40 4.04
N ALA A 203 4.40 3.99 4.93
CA ALA A 203 3.97 2.59 5.06
C ALA A 203 3.25 2.03 3.82
N ALA A 204 2.56 2.88 3.05
CA ALA A 204 1.86 2.48 1.82
C ALA A 204 2.78 2.42 0.59
N ALA A 205 3.92 3.12 0.63
CA ALA A 205 4.92 3.07 -0.42
C ALA A 205 5.84 1.84 -0.31
N ASN A 206 6.15 1.41 0.91
CA ASN A 206 7.10 0.32 1.18
C ASN A 206 6.65 -1.02 0.59
N LEU A 207 7.60 -1.81 0.05
CA LEU A 207 7.39 -3.20 -0.40
C LEU A 207 7.87 -4.25 0.60
N ASN A 208 8.43 -3.82 1.74
CA ASN A 208 8.55 -4.66 2.92
C ASN A 208 7.18 -4.62 3.64
N TYR A 209 6.45 -5.73 3.59
CA TYR A 209 5.14 -5.87 4.23
C TYR A 209 4.86 -7.31 4.60
N GLY A 210 3.81 -7.51 5.40
CA GLY A 210 3.34 -8.83 5.80
C GLY A 210 1.92 -9.13 5.34
N VAL A 211 1.60 -10.41 5.19
CA VAL A 211 0.25 -10.92 5.02
C VAL A 211 -0.02 -11.95 6.11
N LEU A 212 -1.15 -11.80 6.79
CA LEU A 212 -1.62 -12.70 7.84
C LEU A 212 -2.99 -13.24 7.45
N HIS A 213 -3.09 -14.55 7.27
CA HIS A 213 -4.36 -15.23 7.00
C HIS A 213 -4.86 -15.90 8.27
N LEU A 214 -6.05 -15.49 8.69
CA LEU A 214 -6.74 -16.02 9.84
C LEU A 214 -8.08 -16.61 9.41
N HIS A 215 -8.42 -17.76 9.96
CA HIS A 215 -9.69 -18.42 9.73
C HIS A 215 -10.32 -18.82 11.06
N GLN A 216 -11.63 -18.77 11.09
CA GLN A 216 -12.39 -19.24 12.25
C GLN A 216 -12.42 -20.77 12.29
N ASP A 217 -12.02 -21.34 13.43
CA ASP A 217 -12.20 -22.74 13.77
C ASP A 217 -13.01 -22.86 15.08
N GLY A 218 -14.27 -23.28 14.95
CA GLY A 218 -15.24 -23.23 16.04
C GLY A 218 -15.42 -21.81 16.60
N GLU A 219 -15.19 -21.65 17.91
CA GLU A 219 -15.22 -20.36 18.62
C GLU A 219 -13.88 -19.63 18.63
N THR A 220 -12.84 -20.23 18.01
CA THR A 220 -11.49 -19.69 17.99
C THR A 220 -11.12 -19.16 16.61
N ILE A 221 -10.10 -18.30 16.56
CA ILE A 221 -9.47 -17.85 15.33
C ILE A 221 -8.06 -18.41 15.28
N THR A 222 -7.75 -19.10 14.20
CA THR A 222 -6.49 -19.78 13.97
C THR A 222 -5.86 -19.26 12.68
N GLY A 223 -4.54 -19.35 12.58
CA GLY A 223 -3.82 -18.92 11.38
C GLY A 223 -2.35 -19.23 11.47
N ALA A 224 -1.67 -19.15 10.32
CA ALA A 224 -0.23 -19.27 10.26
C ALA A 224 0.44 -17.98 10.75
N ALA A 225 1.73 -18.06 11.08
CA ALA A 225 2.55 -16.86 11.29
C ALA A 225 2.48 -15.94 10.05
N PRO A 226 2.58 -14.60 10.22
CA PRO A 226 2.55 -13.68 9.09
C PRO A 226 3.63 -14.02 8.05
N GLN A 227 3.22 -14.23 6.79
CA GLN A 227 4.15 -14.30 5.68
C GLN A 227 4.70 -12.90 5.42
N ARG A 228 6.00 -12.80 5.12
CA ARG A 228 6.68 -11.54 4.82
C ARG A 228 7.25 -11.58 3.42
N THR A 229 7.32 -10.42 2.77
CA THR A 229 8.03 -10.30 1.48
C THR A 229 9.52 -10.53 1.68
N SER A 230 10.21 -10.97 0.61
CA SER A 230 11.66 -10.86 0.53
C SER A 230 12.07 -9.38 0.71
N ARG A 231 13.19 -9.17 1.40
CA ARG A 231 13.68 -7.83 1.74
C ARG A 231 13.82 -6.99 0.48
N THR A 232 13.17 -5.84 0.46
CA THR A 232 13.24 -4.86 -0.63
C THR A 232 14.00 -3.62 -0.17
N ALA A 233 14.91 -3.12 -1.00
CA ALA A 233 15.61 -1.86 -0.78
C ALA A 233 14.62 -0.70 -0.61
N PHE A 234 14.59 -0.10 0.59
CA PHE A 234 13.63 0.94 0.96
C PHE A 234 14.31 2.12 1.65
N GLY A 235 14.10 3.33 1.11
CA GLY A 235 14.69 4.57 1.62
C GLY A 235 13.70 5.71 1.79
N VAL A 236 13.70 6.33 2.96
CA VAL A 236 13.10 7.66 3.15
C VAL A 236 14.16 8.73 2.87
N LEU A 237 14.03 9.43 1.75
CA LEU A 237 14.96 10.46 1.29
C LEU A 237 14.76 11.78 2.03
N PRO A 238 15.85 12.46 2.43
CA PRO A 238 15.76 13.70 3.21
C PRO A 238 15.13 14.86 2.42
N GLY A 239 14.22 15.56 3.08
CA GLY A 239 13.59 16.80 2.64
C GLY A 239 12.70 16.65 1.42
N ARG A 240 12.27 15.44 1.06
CA ARG A 240 11.47 15.19 -0.15
C ARG A 240 9.97 15.05 0.16
N SER A 241 9.14 15.64 -0.70
CA SER A 241 7.68 15.48 -0.76
C SER A 241 7.27 14.71 -2.01
N HIS A 242 5.98 14.39 -2.16
CA HIS A 242 5.47 13.66 -3.32
C HIS A 242 5.71 14.42 -4.64
N SER A 243 5.44 15.73 -4.61
CA SER A 243 5.43 16.64 -5.75
C SER A 243 5.74 18.07 -5.30
N GLY A 244 5.94 18.96 -6.28
CA GLY A 244 6.26 20.38 -6.08
C GLY A 244 7.68 20.72 -6.54
N ASP A 245 7.89 21.97 -6.98
CA ASP A 245 9.17 22.41 -7.55
C ASP A 245 10.29 22.57 -6.49
N ALA A 246 9.93 22.77 -5.22
CA ALA A 246 10.91 22.95 -4.14
C ALA A 246 11.35 21.63 -3.48
N MET A 247 10.39 20.74 -3.21
CA MET A 247 10.61 19.53 -2.40
C MET A 247 10.21 18.24 -3.11
N GLY A 248 9.49 18.31 -4.24
CA GLY A 248 8.95 17.13 -4.91
C GLY A 248 10.05 16.17 -5.32
N ILE A 249 9.89 14.88 -5.00
CA ILE A 249 10.92 13.85 -5.14
C ILE A 249 11.52 13.79 -6.54
N ILE A 250 10.76 14.13 -7.58
CA ILE A 250 11.24 14.26 -8.96
C ILE A 250 11.30 15.72 -9.41
N ARG A 251 10.17 16.43 -9.33
CA ARG A 251 10.00 17.75 -9.96
C ARG A 251 11.00 18.81 -9.45
N SER A 252 11.51 18.66 -8.23
CA SER A 252 12.51 19.57 -7.67
C SER A 252 13.96 19.31 -8.13
N VAL A 253 14.18 18.28 -8.94
CA VAL A 253 15.48 18.04 -9.60
C VAL A 253 15.66 19.04 -10.73
N THR A 254 16.70 19.87 -10.62
CA THR A 254 17.19 20.79 -11.66
C THR A 254 18.60 20.37 -12.07
N LEU A 255 19.08 20.82 -13.23
CA LEU A 255 20.48 20.53 -13.63
C LEU A 255 21.49 21.14 -12.65
N ASP A 256 21.17 22.28 -12.05
CA ASP A 256 22.05 22.97 -11.10
C ASP A 256 22.19 22.24 -9.77
N ASN A 257 21.15 21.50 -9.34
CA ASN A 257 21.16 20.79 -8.06
C ASN A 257 21.34 19.27 -8.19
N ALA A 258 21.27 18.71 -9.40
CA ALA A 258 21.19 17.27 -9.60
C ALA A 258 22.35 16.49 -8.98
N ALA A 259 23.58 17.02 -9.04
CA ALA A 259 24.77 16.38 -8.48
C ALA A 259 24.69 16.12 -6.96
N THR A 260 23.92 16.93 -6.23
CA THR A 260 23.75 16.81 -4.76
C THR A 260 22.32 16.43 -4.36
N HIS A 261 21.40 16.32 -5.31
CA HIS A 261 20.00 16.05 -5.04
C HIS A 261 19.82 14.59 -4.54
N PRO A 262 19.18 14.35 -3.38
CA PRO A 262 19.06 13.01 -2.80
C PRO A 262 18.47 11.97 -3.77
N THR A 263 17.40 12.32 -4.49
CA THR A 263 16.78 11.43 -5.49
C THR A 263 17.76 10.99 -6.57
N VAL A 264 18.58 11.92 -7.09
CA VAL A 264 19.52 11.61 -8.18
C VAL A 264 20.61 10.67 -7.67
N ILE A 265 21.23 11.01 -6.54
CA ILE A 265 22.28 10.21 -5.91
C ILE A 265 21.81 8.77 -5.71
N TRP A 266 20.63 8.60 -5.10
CA TRP A 266 20.13 7.26 -4.80
C TRP A 266 19.62 6.51 -6.02
N ALA A 267 18.97 7.19 -6.98
CA ALA A 267 18.60 6.55 -8.25
C ALA A 267 19.83 6.05 -9.02
N GLN A 268 20.91 6.82 -9.08
CA GLN A 268 22.17 6.40 -9.71
C GLN A 268 22.79 5.19 -9.00
N ARG A 269 22.78 5.17 -7.67
CA ARG A 269 23.26 4.00 -6.91
C ARG A 269 22.40 2.75 -7.15
N CYS A 270 21.07 2.90 -7.25
CA CYS A 270 20.19 1.79 -7.60
C CYS A 270 20.49 1.26 -9.01
N LEU A 271 20.72 2.16 -9.99
CA LEU A 271 21.09 1.81 -11.36
C LEU A 271 22.44 1.10 -11.47
N GLN A 272 23.27 1.10 -10.43
CA GLN A 272 24.58 0.42 -10.41
C GLN A 272 24.51 -1.02 -9.89
N VAL A 273 23.41 -1.43 -9.25
CA VAL A 273 23.27 -2.79 -8.68
C VAL A 273 23.15 -3.83 -9.80
N ARG A 274 23.96 -4.90 -9.71
CA ARG A 274 24.03 -6.00 -10.68
C ARG A 274 23.79 -7.37 -10.07
N ASN A 275 24.03 -7.54 -8.77
CA ASN A 275 23.93 -8.82 -8.07
C ASN A 275 23.28 -8.69 -6.68
N GLY A 276 22.97 -9.83 -6.06
CA GLY A 276 22.33 -9.90 -4.76
C GLY A 276 23.15 -9.27 -3.62
N ASP A 277 24.49 -9.36 -3.65
CA ASP A 277 25.35 -8.81 -2.59
C ASP A 277 25.38 -7.28 -2.63
N GLU A 278 25.46 -6.70 -3.82
CA GLU A 278 25.32 -5.26 -4.04
C GLU A 278 23.92 -4.77 -3.64
N TYR A 279 22.88 -5.55 -3.93
CA TYR A 279 21.51 -5.23 -3.56
C TYR A 279 21.34 -5.24 -2.04
N ALA A 280 21.85 -6.27 -1.34
CA ALA A 280 21.84 -6.35 0.12
C ALA A 280 22.61 -5.18 0.76
N THR A 281 23.78 -4.84 0.21
CA THR A 281 24.57 -3.69 0.65
C THR A 281 23.80 -2.37 0.48
N LEU A 282 23.08 -2.21 -0.64
CA LEU A 282 22.25 -1.02 -0.85
C LEU A 282 21.06 -0.99 0.10
N CYS A 283 20.45 -2.14 0.43
CA CYS A 283 19.40 -2.23 1.45
C CYS A 283 19.88 -1.70 2.80
N ASP A 284 21.06 -2.14 3.27
CA ASP A 284 21.63 -1.67 4.54
C ASP A 284 21.93 -0.17 4.54
N ALA A 285 22.42 0.35 3.40
CA ALA A 285 22.67 1.77 3.23
C ALA A 285 21.38 2.60 3.27
N LEU A 286 20.30 2.12 2.65
CA LEU A 286 18.99 2.79 2.66
C LEU A 286 18.28 2.69 4.02
N ASP A 287 18.47 1.59 4.76
CA ASP A 287 18.00 1.47 6.14
C ASP A 287 18.69 2.51 7.05
N THR A 288 19.99 2.71 6.84
CA THR A 288 20.78 3.71 7.57
C THR A 288 20.33 5.13 7.22
N LEU A 289 20.13 5.42 5.93
CA LEU A 289 19.57 6.69 5.47
C LEU A 289 18.20 6.95 6.09
N THR A 290 17.29 5.98 6.01
CA THR A 290 15.93 6.09 6.55
C THR A 290 15.96 6.42 8.04
N LYS A 291 16.76 5.70 8.83
CA LYS A 291 16.90 5.98 10.27
C LYS A 291 17.41 7.40 10.54
N SER A 292 18.40 7.87 9.78
CA SER A 292 18.91 9.24 9.93
C SER A 292 17.85 10.27 9.54
N THR A 293 17.26 10.15 8.35
CA THR A 293 16.25 11.07 7.84
C THR A 293 15.05 11.16 8.78
N GLN A 294 14.52 10.01 9.25
CA GLN A 294 13.36 10.03 10.14
C GLN A 294 13.68 10.61 11.52
N LYS A 295 14.92 10.45 12.00
CA LYS A 295 15.39 11.11 13.23
C LYS A 295 15.48 12.62 13.05
N ASP A 296 16.07 13.07 11.94
CA ASP A 296 16.30 14.49 11.65
C ASP A 296 14.99 15.22 11.35
N GLU A 297 14.02 14.53 10.74
CA GLU A 297 12.70 15.05 10.39
C GLU A 297 11.59 14.73 11.41
N ALA A 298 11.95 14.18 12.58
CA ALA A 298 10.99 13.87 13.64
C ALA A 298 10.23 15.11 14.16
N LYS A 299 10.80 16.31 13.95
CA LYS A 299 10.19 17.59 14.31
C LYS A 299 10.40 18.59 13.19
N GLN A 300 9.31 19.16 12.68
CA GLN A 300 9.33 20.25 11.71
C GLN A 300 8.72 21.49 12.35
N THR A 301 9.43 22.61 12.26
CA THR A 301 8.99 23.88 12.85
C THR A 301 8.70 24.88 11.75
N GLU A 302 7.53 25.51 11.78
CA GLU A 302 7.12 26.54 10.83
C GLU A 302 6.82 27.85 11.56
N GLN A 303 7.42 28.94 11.08
CA GLN A 303 7.08 30.28 11.54
C GLN A 303 5.81 30.74 10.84
N LYS A 304 4.72 30.92 11.60
CA LYS A 304 3.47 31.52 11.12
C LYS A 304 3.37 32.96 11.64
N PHE A 305 2.40 33.73 11.13
CA PHE A 305 2.19 35.12 11.52
C PHE A 305 1.94 35.29 13.04
N PHE A 306 1.27 34.32 13.67
CA PHE A 306 1.05 34.27 15.13
C PHE A 306 1.86 33.15 15.79
N GLY A 307 3.18 33.28 15.75
CA GLY A 307 4.10 32.41 16.47
C GLY A 307 4.53 31.16 15.70
N THR A 308 5.17 30.26 16.43
CA THR A 308 5.85 29.09 15.86
C THR A 308 4.99 27.84 16.05
N LYS A 309 4.69 27.14 14.95
CA LYS A 309 3.97 25.86 14.97
C LYS A 309 4.96 24.71 14.77
N THR A 310 4.96 23.76 15.70
CA THR A 310 5.80 22.56 15.64
C THR A 310 4.98 21.34 15.31
N TYR A 311 5.34 20.64 14.25
CA TYR A 311 4.78 19.36 13.83
C TYR A 311 5.72 18.24 14.28
N LYS A 312 5.17 17.19 14.87
CA LYS A 312 5.92 15.98 15.23
C LYS A 312 5.57 14.86 14.25
N THR A 313 6.57 14.10 13.87
CA THR A 313 6.41 12.96 12.98
C THR A 313 7.05 11.75 13.65
N SER A 314 6.23 10.74 13.95
CA SER A 314 6.67 9.41 14.38
C SER A 314 6.92 8.51 13.18
N ARG A 315 7.28 7.25 13.43
CA ARG A 315 7.10 6.17 12.45
C ARG A 315 5.71 5.60 12.60
N TYR A 316 5.15 5.15 11.48
CA TYR A 316 3.76 4.68 11.44
C TYR A 316 3.67 3.32 10.77
N SER A 317 2.54 2.64 10.96
CA SER A 317 2.24 1.36 10.31
C SER A 317 0.83 1.41 9.72
N MET A 318 0.62 0.66 8.64
CA MET A 318 -0.69 0.55 8.00
C MET A 318 -1.22 -0.88 8.15
N LEU A 319 -2.45 -1.04 8.62
CA LEU A 319 -3.11 -2.34 8.76
C LEU A 319 -4.28 -2.40 7.79
N VAL A 320 -4.26 -3.32 6.83
CA VAL A 320 -5.33 -3.50 5.85
C VAL A 320 -6.06 -4.80 6.16
N PHE A 321 -7.27 -4.71 6.68
CA PHE A 321 -8.11 -5.85 6.98
C PHE A 321 -9.02 -6.18 5.79
N ARG A 322 -9.15 -7.46 5.49
CA ARG A 322 -10.09 -8.02 4.50
C ARG A 322 -10.95 -9.07 5.18
N PHE A 323 -12.27 -8.95 5.06
CA PHE A 323 -13.24 -9.86 5.67
C PHE A 323 -13.97 -10.68 4.61
N ILE A 324 -13.89 -12.01 4.73
CA ILE A 324 -14.57 -12.96 3.84
C ILE A 324 -15.26 -14.06 4.66
N ASP A 325 -16.23 -14.76 4.06
CA ASP A 325 -16.74 -16.02 4.61
C ASP A 325 -15.97 -17.24 4.08
N ASP A 326 -16.26 -18.40 4.64
CA ASP A 326 -15.74 -19.72 4.26
C ASP A 326 -16.13 -20.17 2.84
N ARG A 327 -16.96 -19.39 2.15
CA ARG A 327 -17.37 -19.60 0.75
C ARG A 327 -16.72 -18.57 -0.19
N GLY A 328 -15.86 -17.70 0.33
CA GLY A 328 -15.17 -16.65 -0.41
C GLY A 328 -16.01 -15.39 -0.66
N ASN A 329 -17.20 -15.28 -0.08
CA ASN A 329 -18.00 -14.06 -0.19
C ASN A 329 -17.40 -12.96 0.66
N VAL A 330 -17.42 -11.73 0.14
CA VAL A 330 -16.96 -10.55 0.89
C VAL A 330 -17.98 -10.18 1.95
N LEU A 331 -17.51 -9.94 3.18
CA LEU A 331 -18.37 -9.48 4.28
C LEU A 331 -18.45 -7.96 4.28
N THR A 332 -19.62 -7.42 3.96
CA THR A 332 -19.82 -5.97 3.78
C THR A 332 -20.47 -5.28 4.97
N ASP A 333 -20.78 -6.00 6.04
CA ASP A 333 -21.35 -5.42 7.26
C ASP A 333 -20.71 -6.09 8.48
N TYR A 334 -19.87 -5.33 9.16
CA TYR A 334 -19.05 -5.80 10.27
C TYR A 334 -18.60 -4.64 11.15
N ASP A 335 -18.26 -4.97 12.39
CA ASP A 335 -17.50 -4.13 13.30
C ASP A 335 -16.12 -4.78 13.53
N LEU A 336 -15.08 -3.96 13.53
CA LEU A 336 -13.71 -4.34 13.91
C LEU A 336 -13.25 -3.42 15.04
N LEU A 337 -12.82 -4.04 16.14
CA LEU A 337 -12.29 -3.36 17.31
C LEU A 337 -10.86 -3.83 17.55
N ILE A 338 -9.88 -2.92 17.46
CA ILE A 338 -8.49 -3.23 17.81
C ILE A 338 -8.38 -3.22 19.34
N THR A 339 -7.63 -4.17 19.88
CA THR A 339 -7.40 -4.31 21.32
C THR A 339 -5.91 -4.46 21.63
N GLY A 340 -5.50 -4.22 22.86
CA GLY A 340 -4.11 -4.40 23.28
C GLY A 340 -3.96 -4.55 24.79
N GLY A 341 -2.71 -4.63 25.23
CA GLY A 341 -2.36 -4.68 26.65
C GLY A 341 -2.74 -5.99 27.35
N PRO A 342 -2.68 -6.02 28.69
CA PRO A 342 -2.82 -7.26 29.45
C PRO A 342 -4.24 -7.85 29.39
N HIS A 343 -5.27 -7.02 29.19
CA HIS A 343 -6.66 -7.45 29.15
C HIS A 343 -7.23 -7.61 27.74
N TYR A 344 -6.43 -7.35 26.68
CA TYR A 344 -6.92 -7.22 25.31
C TYR A 344 -8.14 -6.30 25.25
N SER A 345 -8.01 -5.12 25.84
CA SER A 345 -9.03 -4.08 25.82
C SER A 345 -8.68 -2.97 24.82
N PRO A 346 -9.67 -2.32 24.20
CA PRO A 346 -9.43 -1.06 23.48
C PRO A 346 -8.89 0.04 24.39
N ASP A 347 -9.28 0.02 25.67
CA ASP A 347 -8.89 1.03 26.67
C ASP A 347 -7.43 0.88 27.11
N ASP A 348 -6.82 -0.28 26.86
CA ASP A 348 -5.42 -0.55 27.14
C ASP A 348 -4.48 -0.07 26.01
N LEU A 349 -5.04 0.45 24.89
CA LEU A 349 -4.25 0.99 23.80
C LEU A 349 -3.77 2.41 24.12
N PRO A 350 -2.50 2.76 23.82
CA PRO A 350 -1.93 4.03 24.24
C PRO A 350 -2.58 5.22 23.51
N PRO A 351 -2.95 6.31 24.22
CA PRO A 351 -3.53 7.49 23.58
C PRO A 351 -2.67 8.03 22.42
N GLY A 352 -3.30 8.31 21.29
CA GLY A 352 -2.63 8.81 20.09
C GLY A 352 -2.02 7.75 19.18
N PHE A 353 -2.13 6.45 19.52
CA PHE A 353 -1.71 5.38 18.59
C PHE A 353 -2.56 5.35 17.32
N PHE A 354 -3.83 5.71 17.43
CA PHE A 354 -4.77 5.71 16.31
C PHE A 354 -4.67 7.03 15.53
N VAL A 355 -4.36 6.94 14.24
CA VAL A 355 -4.16 8.13 13.39
C VAL A 355 -5.32 8.29 12.42
N ASP A 356 -5.63 7.25 11.66
CA ASP A 356 -6.69 7.29 10.65
C ASP A 356 -7.35 5.92 10.45
N ARG A 357 -8.58 5.94 9.94
CA ARG A 357 -9.33 4.76 9.48
C ARG A 357 -10.08 5.09 8.19
N GLN A 358 -9.82 4.28 7.17
CA GLN A 358 -10.46 4.40 5.87
C GLN A 358 -11.06 3.06 5.43
N ARG A 359 -12.36 3.04 5.20
CA ARG A 359 -13.06 1.90 4.59
C ARG A 359 -13.11 2.08 3.08
N ASN A 360 -12.78 1.04 2.32
CA ASN A 360 -12.82 1.12 0.86
C ASN A 360 -14.28 1.21 0.34
N ARG A 361 -14.55 2.12 -0.60
CA ARG A 361 -15.90 2.38 -1.13
C ARG A 361 -16.40 1.32 -2.10
N LYS A 362 -15.51 0.71 -2.89
CA LYS A 362 -15.85 -0.33 -3.87
C LYS A 362 -15.73 -1.74 -3.28
N SER A 363 -14.86 -1.90 -2.30
CA SER A 363 -14.61 -3.15 -1.56
C SER A 363 -14.93 -2.93 -0.08
N PRO A 364 -16.21 -2.73 0.32
CA PRO A 364 -16.57 -2.41 1.70
C PRO A 364 -16.18 -3.49 2.72
N GLY A 365 -15.86 -4.70 2.28
CA GLY A 365 -15.21 -5.73 3.10
C GLY A 365 -13.73 -5.48 3.42
N GLN A 366 -13.17 -4.33 3.04
CA GLN A 366 -11.81 -3.94 3.37
C GLN A 366 -11.76 -2.64 4.17
N LEU A 367 -10.94 -2.66 5.22
CA LEU A 367 -10.76 -1.56 6.16
C LEU A 367 -9.28 -1.33 6.41
N THR A 368 -8.82 -0.09 6.22
CA THR A 368 -7.45 0.31 6.46
C THR A 368 -7.37 1.15 7.72
N TYR A 369 -6.49 0.77 8.65
CA TYR A 369 -6.08 1.59 9.78
C TYR A 369 -4.66 2.12 9.56
N TYR A 370 -4.43 3.34 10.00
CA TYR A 370 -3.12 3.93 10.11
C TYR A 370 -2.83 4.23 11.57
N VAL A 371 -1.71 3.71 12.06
CA VAL A 371 -1.36 3.75 13.48
C VAL A 371 0.04 4.30 13.68
N ASP A 372 0.24 5.07 14.74
CA ASP A 372 1.54 5.52 15.21
C ASP A 372 2.27 4.34 15.85
N HIS A 373 3.28 3.83 15.13
CA HIS A 373 4.05 2.65 15.54
C HIS A 373 4.84 2.93 16.81
N ASP A 374 5.43 4.12 16.93
CA ASP A 374 6.28 4.47 18.05
C ASP A 374 5.45 4.62 19.33
N VAL A 375 4.28 5.26 19.25
CA VAL A 375 3.33 5.35 20.36
C VAL A 375 2.81 3.97 20.74
N LEU A 376 2.39 3.16 19.77
CA LEU A 376 1.89 1.79 20.01
C LEU A 376 2.96 0.95 20.73
N ARG A 377 4.18 0.92 20.19
CA ARG A 377 5.29 0.14 20.73
C ARG A 377 5.70 0.61 22.12
N LEU A 378 5.87 1.92 22.32
CA LEU A 378 6.28 2.46 23.61
C LEU A 378 5.19 2.29 24.68
N GLY A 379 3.92 2.41 24.30
CA GLY A 379 2.80 2.23 25.22
C GLY A 379 2.64 0.77 25.65
N LEU A 380 2.63 -0.15 24.69
CA LEU A 380 2.42 -1.58 24.97
C LEU A 380 3.63 -2.25 25.62
N ASN A 381 4.84 -1.73 25.47
CA ASN A 381 6.04 -2.29 26.09
C ASN A 381 6.30 -1.80 27.54
N ARG A 382 5.44 -0.95 28.11
CA ARG A 382 5.52 -0.64 29.55
C ARG A 382 5.20 -1.89 30.37
N HIS A 383 5.71 -1.99 31.60
CA HIS A 383 5.69 -3.21 32.43
C HIS A 383 4.33 -3.92 32.59
N GLU A 384 3.22 -3.24 32.34
CA GLU A 384 1.86 -3.82 32.41
C GLU A 384 1.29 -4.22 31.04
N GLY A 385 1.83 -3.71 29.92
CA GLY A 385 1.27 -3.89 28.56
C GLY A 385 1.66 -5.19 27.86
N GLY A 386 2.75 -5.83 28.27
CA GLY A 386 3.23 -7.10 27.74
C GLY A 386 3.46 -7.14 26.21
N GLY A 387 3.46 -6.01 25.50
CA GLY A 387 3.56 -5.98 24.03
C GLY A 387 2.42 -6.71 23.30
N ARG A 388 1.28 -6.93 23.95
CA ARG A 388 0.15 -7.73 23.43
C ARG A 388 -0.76 -6.87 22.56
N VAL A 389 -1.16 -7.42 21.41
CA VAL A 389 -2.16 -6.85 20.49
C VAL A 389 -3.24 -7.86 20.15
N GLY A 390 -4.44 -7.38 19.85
CA GLY A 390 -5.56 -8.23 19.47
C GLY A 390 -6.59 -7.47 18.66
N PHE A 391 -7.67 -8.15 18.33
CA PHE A 391 -8.85 -7.52 17.78
C PHE A 391 -10.09 -8.38 17.99
N GLN A 392 -11.27 -7.76 17.89
CA GLN A 392 -12.56 -8.42 17.89
C GLN A 392 -13.31 -8.11 16.60
N VAL A 393 -13.97 -9.11 16.02
CA VAL A 393 -14.79 -8.96 14.81
C VAL A 393 -16.22 -9.41 15.09
N ARG A 394 -17.18 -8.60 14.66
CA ARG A 394 -18.60 -8.94 14.64
C ARG A 394 -19.14 -8.72 13.24
N ALA A 395 -19.45 -9.78 12.51
CA ALA A 395 -20.01 -9.68 11.16
C ALA A 395 -21.51 -9.98 11.19
N ARG A 396 -22.25 -9.39 10.24
CA ARG A 396 -23.70 -9.57 10.13
C ARG A 396 -24.07 -10.53 8.99
N PRO A 397 -25.15 -11.32 9.16
CA PRO A 397 -26.07 -11.35 10.31
C PRO A 397 -25.44 -11.92 11.60
N GLU A 398 -25.81 -11.37 12.75
CA GLU A 398 -25.34 -11.78 14.08
C GLU A 398 -26.20 -12.93 14.65
N PRO A 399 -25.67 -13.73 15.60
CA PRO A 399 -26.46 -14.78 16.26
C PRO A 399 -27.64 -14.18 17.04
N GLY A 400 -28.75 -14.92 17.09
CA GLY A 400 -29.92 -14.51 17.85
C GLY A 400 -31.04 -15.56 17.83
N PRO A 401 -32.12 -15.37 18.63
CA PRO A 401 -33.16 -16.39 18.80
C PRO A 401 -33.92 -16.78 17.53
N GLN A 402 -33.83 -15.96 16.48
CA GLN A 402 -34.47 -16.18 15.17
C GLN A 402 -33.45 -16.35 14.03
N ALA A 403 -32.15 -16.35 14.34
CA ALA A 403 -31.11 -16.39 13.33
C ALA A 403 -30.95 -17.81 12.77
N LEU A 404 -31.44 -18.03 11.56
CA LEU A 404 -31.22 -19.26 10.80
C LEU A 404 -29.87 -19.26 10.06
N VAL A 405 -29.28 -18.09 9.89
CA VAL A 405 -27.97 -17.87 9.27
C VAL A 405 -27.28 -16.73 10.02
N TYR A 406 -26.01 -16.92 10.38
CA TYR A 406 -25.24 -15.90 11.10
C TYR A 406 -23.72 -16.13 11.04
N TYR A 407 -22.96 -15.17 11.54
CA TYR A 407 -21.53 -15.28 11.83
C TYR A 407 -21.29 -15.16 13.33
N GLN A 408 -20.51 -16.07 13.90
CA GLN A 408 -20.11 -15.97 15.31
C GLN A 408 -19.10 -14.83 15.50
N PRO A 409 -19.24 -14.00 16.55
CA PRO A 409 -18.17 -13.08 16.94
C PRO A 409 -16.88 -13.83 17.21
N ILE A 410 -15.75 -13.21 16.86
CA ILE A 410 -14.42 -13.77 17.11
C ILE A 410 -13.53 -12.76 17.80
N GLU A 411 -12.57 -13.27 18.56
CA GLU A 411 -11.52 -12.49 19.20
C GLU A 411 -10.16 -13.13 18.90
N PHE A 412 -9.24 -12.32 18.38
CA PHE A 412 -7.84 -12.67 18.20
C PHE A 412 -7.00 -12.06 19.31
N ARG A 413 -6.11 -12.87 19.89
CA ARG A 413 -5.15 -12.48 20.93
C ARG A 413 -3.76 -12.98 20.52
N SER A 414 -2.80 -12.06 20.39
CA SER A 414 -1.39 -12.40 20.11
C SER A 414 -0.63 -12.77 21.38
N ASP A 415 0.52 -13.44 21.25
CA ASP A 415 1.41 -13.72 22.37
C ASP A 415 2.07 -12.47 22.97
N GLU A 416 2.73 -12.63 24.11
CA GLU A 416 3.52 -11.56 24.74
C GLU A 416 4.68 -11.10 23.84
N GLY A 417 4.86 -9.78 23.71
CA GLY A 417 5.89 -9.16 22.88
C GLY A 417 5.59 -9.11 21.37
N ALA A 418 4.47 -9.70 20.92
CA ALA A 418 4.18 -9.90 19.49
C ALA A 418 3.98 -8.60 18.67
N VAL A 419 3.76 -7.44 19.32
CA VAL A 419 3.60 -6.16 18.61
C VAL A 419 4.73 -5.89 17.64
N ALA A 420 5.98 -6.18 18.00
CA ALA A 420 7.14 -5.93 17.15
C ALA A 420 7.26 -6.92 15.97
N ASP A 421 6.71 -8.12 16.13
CA ASP A 421 6.74 -9.18 15.13
C ASP A 421 5.62 -9.01 14.09
N ILE A 422 4.47 -8.50 14.54
CA ILE A 422 3.26 -8.34 13.71
C ILE A 422 3.22 -6.94 13.07
N VAL A 423 3.44 -5.88 13.84
CA VAL A 423 3.28 -4.49 13.40
C VAL A 423 4.65 -3.82 13.32
N ARG A 424 5.17 -3.60 12.10
CA ARG A 424 6.50 -3.02 11.87
C ARG A 424 6.44 -1.57 11.43
N ALA A 425 7.42 -0.78 11.88
CA ALA A 425 7.55 0.62 11.50
C ALA A 425 7.70 0.77 9.98
N ASN A 426 6.98 1.73 9.39
CA ASN A 426 6.98 2.02 7.95
C ASN A 426 6.52 0.86 7.06
N GLU A 427 5.83 -0.14 7.60
CA GLU A 427 5.33 -1.29 6.83
C GLU A 427 3.80 -1.36 6.82
N THR A 428 3.28 -2.03 5.80
CA THR A 428 1.89 -2.48 5.77
C THR A 428 1.78 -3.91 6.32
N LEU A 429 0.72 -4.21 7.07
CA LEU A 429 0.29 -5.57 7.37
C LEU A 429 -1.10 -5.78 6.76
N MET A 430 -1.21 -6.76 5.89
CA MET A 430 -2.46 -7.18 5.26
C MET A 430 -3.02 -8.36 6.05
N VAL A 431 -4.24 -8.24 6.59
CA VAL A 431 -4.86 -9.26 7.44
C VAL A 431 -6.14 -9.75 6.77
N GLU A 432 -6.18 -11.00 6.33
CA GLU A 432 -7.40 -11.63 5.84
C GLU A 432 -8.04 -12.43 6.96
N ILE A 433 -9.31 -12.15 7.24
CA ILE A 433 -10.10 -12.82 8.27
C ILE A 433 -11.25 -13.54 7.58
N ARG A 434 -11.21 -14.87 7.63
CA ARG A 434 -12.24 -15.76 7.11
C ARG A 434 -13.15 -16.23 8.25
N LEU A 435 -14.41 -15.81 8.23
CA LEU A 435 -15.43 -16.26 9.18
C LEU A 435 -16.19 -17.46 8.61
N ARG A 436 -16.67 -18.35 9.49
CA ARG A 436 -17.53 -19.47 9.08
C ARG A 436 -18.98 -19.01 9.06
N ARG A 437 -19.66 -19.16 7.91
CA ARG A 437 -21.08 -18.85 7.80
C ARG A 437 -21.90 -19.98 8.41
N GLN A 438 -22.46 -19.74 9.59
CA GLN A 438 -23.33 -20.70 10.27
C GLN A 438 -24.69 -20.74 9.57
N VAL A 439 -25.20 -21.95 9.33
CA VAL A 439 -26.52 -22.18 8.73
C VAL A 439 -27.23 -23.22 9.57
N ASP A 440 -28.40 -22.91 10.10
CA ASP A 440 -29.21 -23.87 10.86
C ASP A 440 -29.90 -24.86 9.89
N SER A 441 -29.98 -26.13 10.27
CA SER A 441 -30.64 -27.16 9.46
C SER A 441 -32.14 -26.96 9.29
N ALA A 442 -32.78 -26.04 10.05
CA ALA A 442 -34.14 -25.61 9.76
C ALA A 442 -34.28 -24.88 8.42
N VAL A 443 -33.19 -24.34 7.85
CA VAL A 443 -33.20 -23.64 6.55
C VAL A 443 -33.69 -24.54 5.42
N PHE A 444 -33.34 -25.83 5.46
CA PHE A 444 -33.80 -26.78 4.45
C PHE A 444 -33.95 -28.17 5.06
N ARG A 445 -35.15 -28.76 4.90
CA ARG A 445 -35.49 -30.08 5.41
C ARG A 445 -36.17 -30.89 4.33
N VAL A 446 -35.90 -32.19 4.32
CA VAL A 446 -36.58 -33.17 3.47
C VAL A 446 -37.18 -34.21 4.40
N ASP A 447 -38.49 -34.35 4.35
CA ASP A 447 -39.24 -35.28 5.18
C ASP A 447 -39.79 -36.42 4.32
N ALA A 448 -39.87 -37.62 4.89
CA ALA A 448 -40.53 -38.76 4.25
C ALA A 448 -42.06 -38.71 4.39
N ASP A 449 -42.59 -37.78 5.19
CA ASP A 449 -44.01 -37.54 5.34
C ASP A 449 -44.56 -36.84 4.08
N LEU A 450 -45.43 -37.55 3.36
CA LEU A 450 -46.08 -37.04 2.15
C LEU A 450 -47.29 -36.13 2.48
N THR A 451 -47.58 -35.91 3.76
CA THR A 451 -48.64 -35.00 4.22
C THR A 451 -48.12 -33.55 4.23
N PRO A 452 -48.72 -32.62 3.46
CA PRO A 452 -48.30 -31.23 3.48
C PRO A 452 -48.43 -30.60 4.88
N GLY A 453 -47.34 -30.02 5.38
CA GLY A 453 -47.27 -29.40 6.71
C GLY A 453 -46.78 -27.94 6.68
N ARG A 454 -47.01 -27.20 7.77
CA ARG A 454 -46.43 -25.87 7.97
C ARG A 454 -45.00 -25.99 8.51
N PHE A 455 -44.10 -25.14 8.04
CA PHE A 455 -42.76 -24.97 8.59
C PHE A 455 -42.62 -23.61 9.29
N GLY A 456 -41.76 -23.54 10.31
CA GLY A 456 -41.51 -22.34 11.10
C GLY A 456 -40.11 -21.77 10.86
N ALA A 457 -39.94 -20.47 11.10
CA ALA A 457 -38.66 -19.77 10.97
C ALA A 457 -37.76 -19.85 12.24
N ARG A 458 -38.05 -20.78 13.15
CA ARG A 458 -37.27 -20.96 14.38
C ARG A 458 -36.08 -21.89 14.13
N PRO A 459 -34.87 -21.55 14.59
CA PRO A 459 -33.73 -22.46 14.54
C PRO A 459 -34.01 -23.76 15.29
N ILE A 460 -33.47 -24.88 14.79
CA ILE A 460 -33.49 -26.18 15.49
C ILE A 460 -32.18 -26.47 16.22
N GLY A 461 -31.20 -25.57 16.15
CA GLY A 461 -29.96 -25.59 16.94
C GLY A 461 -28.90 -26.53 16.38
N THR A 462 -29.10 -27.07 15.19
CA THR A 462 -28.16 -27.99 14.54
C THR A 462 -27.57 -27.29 13.32
N PRO A 463 -26.29 -26.85 13.35
CA PRO A 463 -25.64 -26.18 12.23
C PRO A 463 -25.37 -27.15 11.07
N VAL A 464 -25.31 -26.61 9.86
CA VAL A 464 -25.01 -27.28 8.59
C VAL A 464 -23.66 -26.79 8.09
N GLY A 465 -22.76 -27.74 7.86
CA GLY A 465 -21.44 -27.48 7.30
C GLY A 465 -20.42 -27.20 8.37
#